data_AF-A0A8T4RIZ3-F1
#
_entry.id   AF-A0A8T4RIZ3-F1
#
_cell.length_a   1.000
_cell.length_b   1.000
_cell.length_c   1.000
_cell.angle_alpha   90.00
_cell.angle_beta   90.00
_cell.angle_gamma   90.00
#
_symmetry.space_group_name_H-M   'P 1'
#
loop_
_entity.id
_entity.type
_entity.pdbx_description
1 polymer ?
#
loop_
_entity_poly.entity_id
_entity_poly.type
_entity_poly.pdbx_seq_one_letter_code
_entity_poly.pdbx_strand_id
1 'polypeptide(L)' 'MKGKYRCSSCNWKFTRSYAPHLCPYCGKASVAEDVTQAADAEDVTQAADELLREVE' A
#
# COMPACT_ATOMS: atom_id res chain seq x y z
N MET A 1 0.63 9.40 7.40
CA MET A 1 0.53 7.92 7.55
C MET A 1 1.95 7.35 7.69
N LYS A 2 2.18 6.33 8.54
CA LYS A 2 3.50 5.66 8.65
C LYS A 2 3.48 4.40 7.77
N GLY A 3 4.38 4.32 6.79
CA GLY A 3 4.57 3.14 5.95
C GLY A 3 5.31 2.02 6.69
N LYS A 4 5.04 0.77 6.32
CA LYS A 4 5.78 -0.40 6.81
C LYS A 4 6.81 -0.79 5.75
N TYR A 5 8.03 -1.07 6.20
CA TYR A 5 9.16 -1.36 5.33
C TYR A 5 9.91 -2.59 5.85
N ARG A 6 10.48 -3.34 4.91
CA ARG A 6 11.31 -4.51 5.21
C ARG A 6 12.61 -4.45 4.42
N CYS A 7 13.72 -4.76 5.07
CA CYS A 7 14.98 -4.95 4.36
C CYS A 7 14.98 -6.28 3.61
N SER A 8 15.28 -6.27 2.32
CA SER A 8 15.41 -7.49 1.52
C SER A 8 16.66 -8.31 1.88
N SER A 9 17.67 -7.69 2.51
CA SER A 9 18.93 -8.38 2.87
C SER A 9 18.92 -9.00 4.26
N CYS A 10 18.50 -8.26 5.30
CA CYS A 10 18.51 -8.74 6.69
C CYS A 10 17.11 -9.07 7.23
N ASN A 11 16.07 -8.90 6.41
CA ASN A 11 14.67 -9.16 6.75
C ASN A 11 14.13 -8.34 7.94
N TRP A 12 14.85 -7.30 8.38
CA TRP A 12 14.42 -6.40 9.45
C TRP A 12 13.18 -5.61 9.01
N LYS A 13 12.14 -5.60 9.86
CA LYS A 13 10.89 -4.85 9.64
C LYS A 13 10.84 -3.59 10.49
N PHE A 14 10.44 -2.47 9.90
CA PHE A 14 10.39 -1.18 10.58
C PHE A 14 9.33 -0.26 9.98
N THR A 15 8.96 0.79 10.71
CA THR A 15 7.96 1.75 10.25
C THR A 15 8.56 3.16 10.18
N ARG A 16 8.24 3.90 9.12
CA ARG A 16 8.70 5.28 8.90
C ARG A 16 7.61 6.11 8.23
N SER A 17 7.61 7.41 8.49
CA SER A 17 6.69 8.35 7.84
C SER A 17 7.08 8.68 6.38
N TYR A 18 8.31 8.34 5.98
CA TYR A 18 8.83 8.52 4.62
C TYR A 18 9.39 7.19 4.09
N ALA A 19 9.48 7.05 2.77
CA ALA A 19 10.05 5.88 2.11
C ALA A 19 11.59 5.86 2.27
N PRO A 20 12.15 4.94 3.08
CA PRO A 20 13.58 4.87 3.29
C PRO A 20 14.24 4.10 2.14
N HIS A 21 15.28 4.68 1.54
CA HIS A 21 16.08 3.99 0.53
C HIS A 21 16.95 2.86 1.14
N LEU A 22 17.36 3.02 2.41
CA LEU A 22 18.27 2.11 3.10
C LEU A 22 17.68 1.62 4.43
N CYS A 23 17.98 0.37 4.76
CA CYS A 23 17.68 -0.24 6.04
C CYS A 23 18.51 0.41 7.15
N PRO A 24 17.89 0.87 8.25
CA PRO A 24 18.60 1.51 9.36
C PRO A 24 19.48 0.54 10.15
N TYR A 25 19.30 -0.78 9.99
CA TYR A 25 20.07 -1.78 10.73
C TYR A 25 21.34 -2.19 10.00
N CYS A 26 21.26 -2.49 8.71
CA CYS A 26 22.38 -3.04 7.93
C CYS A 26 22.85 -2.16 6.77
N GLY A 27 22.15 -1.05 6.49
CA GLY A 27 22.50 -0.12 5.42
C GLY A 27 22.23 -0.61 3.99
N LYS A 28 21.59 -1.78 3.81
CA LYS A 28 21.18 -2.31 2.49
C LYS A 28 19.80 -1.80 2.08
N ALA A 29 19.45 -1.94 0.79
CA ALA A 29 18.17 -1.49 0.27
C ALA A 29 16.96 -2.03 1.08
N SER A 30 16.01 -1.15 1.38
CA SER A 30 14.71 -1.52 1.95
C SER A 30 13.62 -1.42 0.89
N VAL A 31 12.67 -2.33 0.96
CA VAL A 31 11.47 -2.31 0.12
C VAL A 31 10.28 -1.92 1.00
N ALA A 32 9.32 -1.21 0.40
CA ALA A 32 8.02 -1.05 1.03
C ALA A 32 7.40 -2.45 1.18
N GLU A 33 6.96 -2.79 2.39
CA GLU A 33 5.97 -3.86 2.48
C GLU A 33 4.69 -3.19 2.03
N ASP A 34 4.22 -3.54 0.83
CA ASP A 34 2.90 -3.16 0.31
C ASP A 34 1.86 -3.57 1.35
N VAL A 35 1.59 -2.67 2.29
CA VAL A 35 0.33 -2.66 2.99
C VAL A 35 -0.58 -2.00 1.98
N THR A 36 -1.11 -2.80 1.07
CA THR A 36 -2.30 -2.44 0.30
C THR A 36 -3.36 -2.11 1.34
N GLN A 37 -3.37 -0.85 1.76
CA GLN A 37 -4.36 -0.28 2.62
C GLN A 37 -5.61 -0.28 1.77
N ALA A 38 -6.50 -1.24 2.05
CA ALA A 38 -7.90 -1.21 1.68
C ALA A 38 -8.54 0.05 2.28
N ALA A 39 -8.23 1.19 1.67
CA ALA A 39 -8.78 2.50 1.97
C ALA A 39 -9.03 3.20 0.63
N ASP A 40 -9.67 2.48 -0.29
CA ASP A 40 -10.64 2.99 -1.27
C ASP A 40 -11.25 1.80 -2.03
N ALA A 41 -12.01 0.96 -1.32
CA ALA A 41 -12.74 -0.17 -1.93
C ALA A 41 -14.19 -0.19 -1.44
N GLU A 42 -14.78 1.00 -1.26
CA GLU A 42 -16.20 1.17 -0.95
C GLU A 42 -16.96 2.00 -2.01
N ASP A 43 -16.32 2.40 -3.12
CA ASP A 43 -16.93 3.21 -4.19
C ASP A 43 -16.76 2.60 -5.60
N VAL A 44 -17.02 1.31 -5.79
CA VAL A 44 -17.11 0.73 -7.15
C VAL A 44 -18.42 -0.02 -7.38
N THR A 45 -19.24 -0.19 -6.34
CA THR A 45 -20.48 -0.95 -6.43
C THR A 45 -21.71 -0.12 -6.83
N GLN A 46 -21.66 1.22 -6.78
CA GLN A 46 -22.80 2.07 -7.15
C GLN A 46 -22.87 2.44 -8.65
N ALA A 47 -21.75 2.41 -9.37
CA ALA A 47 -21.73 2.80 -10.79
C ALA A 47 -22.30 1.73 -11.76
N ALA A 48 -22.48 0.50 -11.30
CA ALA A 48 -22.95 -0.59 -12.16
C ALA A 48 -24.49 -0.74 -12.21
N ASP A 49 -25.23 -0.16 -11.26
CA ASP A 49 -26.70 -0.29 -11.18
C ASP A 49 -27.44 0.78 -11.99
N GLU A 50 -26.85 1.97 -12.19
CA GLU A 50 -27.52 3.10 -12.85
C GLU A 50 -27.61 2.96 -14.39
N LEU A 51 -26.69 2.22 -15.02
CA LEU A 51 -26.65 2.05 -16.48
C LEU A 51 -27.75 1.11 -17.02
N LEU A 52 -28.39 0.31 -16.17
CA LEU A 52 -29.42 -0.64 -16.62
C LEU A 52 -30.82 0.00 -16.80
N ARG A 53 -31.00 1.26 -16.38
CA ARG A 53 -32.29 1.98 -16.49
C ARG A 53 -32.40 2.91 -17.71
N GLU A 54 -31.34 3.11 -18.49
CA GLU A 54 -31.39 3.92 -19.73
C GLU A 54 -31.61 3.10 -21.01
N VAL A 55 -31.88 1.79 -20.89
CA VAL A 55 -32.26 0.93 -22.01
C VAL A 55 -33.71 0.44 -21.83
N GLU A 56 -34.65 1.38 -21.90
CA GLU A 56 -36.06 1.12 -22.28
C GLU A 56 -36.37 1.88 -23.57
#